data_AF-A0A954RLH8-F1
#
_entry.id   AF-A0A954RLH8-F1
#
_cell.length_a   1.000
_cell.length_b   1.000
_cell.length_c   1.000
_cell.angle_alpha   90.00
_cell.angle_beta   90.00
_cell.angle_gamma   90.00
#
_symmetry.space_group_name_H-M   'P 1'
#
loop_
_entity.id
_entity.type
_entity.pdbx_description
1 polymer ?
#
loop_
_entity_poly.entity_id
_entity_poly.type
_entity_poly.pdbx_seq_one_letter_code
_entity_poly.pdbx_strand_id
1 'polypeptide(L)' 'GYKGRVGLFELMIMNDDLREMVLKGSSTDEMRDAARGYGMVTLRDSGMAFAFEGVTTAEEVIRETIVDG' A
#
# COMPACT_ATOMS: atom_id res chain seq x y z
N GLY A 1 23.83 -4.69 -10.81
CA GLY A 1 23.23 -3.50 -11.44
C GLY A 1 21.83 -3.88 -11.89
N TYR A 2 20.85 -3.03 -11.64
CA TYR A 2 19.44 -3.29 -11.95
C TYR A 2 19.10 -2.74 -13.34
N LYS A 3 18.37 -3.51 -14.15
CA LYS A 3 17.92 -3.11 -15.49
C LYS A 3 16.40 -3.05 -15.51
N GLY A 4 15.86 -1.84 -15.67
CA GLY A 4 14.42 -1.59 -15.64
C GLY A 4 13.98 -0.94 -14.33
N ARG A 5 12.74 -0.43 -14.32
CA ARG A 5 12.04 0.06 -13.12
C ARG A 5 10.68 -0.60 -13.10
N VAL A 6 10.24 -1.01 -11.92
CA VAL A 6 8.89 -1.52 -11.68
C VAL A 6 8.12 -0.50 -10.84
N GLY A 7 6.87 -0.23 -11.21
CA GLY A 7 5.99 0.61 -10.41
C GLY A 7 5.29 -0.23 -9.35
N LEU A 8 5.34 0.21 -8.10
CA LEU A 8 4.49 -0.29 -7.03
C LEU A 8 3.29 0.64 -6.88
N PHE A 9 2.13 0.09 -6.56
CA PHE A 9 0.89 0.84 -6.44
C PHE A 9 0.15 0.48 -5.16
N GLU A 10 -0.45 1.48 -4.54
CA GLU A 10 -1.41 1.36 -3.46
C GLU A 10 -2.72 2.00 -3.96
N LEU A 11 -3.79 1.20 -4.02
CA LEU A 11 -5.05 1.60 -4.64
C LEU A 11 -6.19 1.50 -3.62
N MET A 12 -6.60 2.66 -3.10
CA MET A 12 -7.77 2.79 -2.24
C MET A 12 -9.03 3.00 -3.11
N ILE A 13 -9.92 2.00 -3.14
CA ILE A 13 -11.19 2.13 -3.84
C ILE A 13 -12.21 2.77 -2.90
N MET A 14 -12.72 3.95 -3.29
CA MET A 14 -13.69 4.69 -2.47
C MET A 14 -15.06 3.99 -2.44
N ASN A 15 -15.48 3.58 -1.24
CA ASN A 15 -16.80 2.99 -0.97
C ASN A 15 -17.63 3.88 -0.02
N ASP A 16 -18.84 3.45 0.32
CA ASP A 16 -19.77 4.24 1.15
C ASP A 16 -19.20 4.49 2.55
N ASP A 17 -18.62 3.47 3.19
CA ASP A 17 -18.02 3.55 4.51
C ASP A 17 -16.84 4.53 4.55
N LEU A 18 -15.92 4.44 3.60
CA LEU A 18 -14.77 5.36 3.51
C LEU A 18 -15.24 6.79 3.25
N ARG A 19 -16.30 7.00 2.47
CA ARG A 19 -16.89 8.35 2.31
C ARG A 19 -17.46 8.86 3.63
N GLU A 20 -18.12 8.01 4.40
CA GLU A 20 -18.64 8.39 5.71
C GLU A 20 -17.50 8.74 6.69
N MET A 21 -16.40 7.99 6.67
CA MET A 21 -15.20 8.28 7.49
C MET A 21 -14.59 9.63 7.12
N VAL A 22 -14.51 9.96 5.82
CA VAL A 22 -14.07 11.28 5.36
C VAL A 22 -14.98 12.38 5.90
N LEU A 23 -16.30 12.20 5.84
CA LEU A 23 -17.27 13.19 6.35
C LEU A 23 -17.18 13.37 7.88
N LYS A 24 -16.83 12.31 8.60
CA LYS A 24 -16.63 12.33 10.05
C LYS A 24 -15.27 12.92 10.46
N GLY A 25 -14.35 13.12 9.52
CA GLY A 25 -12.99 13.56 9.81
C GLY A 25 -12.18 12.50 10.56
N SER A 26 -12.40 11.22 10.26
CA SER A 26 -11.60 10.11 10.79
C SER A 26 -10.11 10.32 10.51
N SER A 27 -9.28 9.78 11.39
CA SER A 27 -7.83 9.83 11.21
C SER A 27 -7.40 9.05 9.96
N THR A 28 -6.22 9.40 9.44
CA THR A 28 -5.63 8.69 8.30
C THR A 28 -5.40 7.21 8.61
N ASP A 29 -5.04 6.86 9.84
CA ASP A 29 -4.74 5.49 10.23
C ASP A 29 -6.02 4.65 10.31
N GLU A 30 -7.10 5.19 10.89
CA GLU A 30 -8.42 4.55 10.86
C GLU A 30 -8.90 4.33 9.42
N MET A 31 -8.77 5.33 8.54
CA MET A 31 -9.14 5.20 7.13
C MET A 31 -8.28 4.16 6.41
N ARG A 32 -6.97 4.09 6.71
CA ARG A 32 -6.06 3.09 6.12
C ARG A 32 -6.45 1.68 6.54
N ASP A 33 -6.73 1.46 7.81
CA ASP A 33 -7.16 0.16 8.34
C ASP A 33 -8.47 -0.30 7.69
N ALA A 34 -9.45 0.59 7.58
CA ALA A 34 -10.69 0.31 6.88
C ALA A 34 -10.46 -0.03 5.40
N ALA A 35 -9.65 0.77 4.70
CA ALA A 35 -9.31 0.53 3.29
C ALA A 35 -8.61 -0.82 3.07
N ARG A 36 -7.70 -1.23 3.98
CA ARG A 36 -7.06 -2.55 3.95
C ARG A 36 -8.08 -3.67 4.14
N GLY A 37 -9.04 -3.49 5.06
CA GLY A 37 -10.18 -4.39 5.23
C GLY A 37 -11.02 -4.57 3.96
N TYR A 38 -11.04 -3.54 3.10
CA TYR A 38 -11.70 -3.57 1.79
C TYR A 38 -10.81 -4.01 0.63
N GLY A 39 -9.64 -4.59 0.91
CA GLY A 39 -8.76 -5.17 -0.09
C GLY A 39 -7.73 -4.20 -0.69
N MET A 40 -7.56 -3.01 -0.11
CA MET A 40 -6.39 -2.18 -0.44
C MET A 40 -5.11 -2.91 0.00
N VAL A 41 -4.20 -3.11 -0.95
CA VAL A 41 -2.85 -3.61 -0.69
C VAL A 41 -1.92 -2.42 -0.58
N THR A 42 -1.13 -2.39 0.49
CA THR A 42 -0.21 -1.27 0.72
C THR A 42 0.98 -1.33 -0.21
N LEU A 43 1.66 -0.20 -0.39
CA LEU A 43 2.84 -0.13 -1.24
C LEU A 43 3.94 -1.11 -0.78
N ARG A 44 4.08 -1.25 0.55
CA ARG A 44 4.99 -2.19 1.22
C ARG A 44 4.65 -3.63 0.87
N ASP A 45 3.39 -4.03 1.06
CA ASP A 45 2.92 -5.39 0.81
C ASP A 45 3.05 -5.77 -0.67
N SER A 46 2.69 -4.84 -1.57
CA SER A 46 2.85 -4.98 -3.02
C SER A 46 4.32 -5.20 -3.42
N GLY A 47 5.24 -4.38 -2.87
CA GLY A 47 6.67 -4.53 -3.12
C GLY A 47 7.22 -5.86 -2.60
N MET A 48 6.78 -6.30 -1.42
CA MET A 48 7.22 -7.58 -0.86
C MET A 48 6.77 -8.75 -1.74
N ALA A 49 5.55 -8.73 -2.27
CA ALA A 49 5.10 -9.73 -3.23
C ALA A 49 6.02 -9.78 -4.47
N PHE A 50 6.38 -8.63 -5.04
CA PHE A 50 7.31 -8.57 -6.17
C PHE A 50 8.73 -9.05 -5.81
N ALA A 51 9.18 -8.83 -4.57
CA ALA A 51 10.44 -9.37 -4.10
C ALA A 51 10.40 -10.90 -3.99
N PHE A 52 9.30 -11.47 -3.52
CA PHE A 52 9.09 -12.93 -3.50
C PHE A 52 9.04 -13.54 -4.91
N GLU A 53 8.49 -12.81 -5.88
CA GLU A 53 8.45 -13.21 -7.30
C GLU A 53 9.80 -13.01 -8.03
N GLY A 54 10.80 -12.40 -7.38
CA GLY A 54 12.14 -12.17 -7.95
C GLY A 54 12.22 -10.97 -8.90
N VAL A 55 11.21 -10.08 -8.90
CA VAL A 55 11.15 -8.87 -9.74
C VAL A 55 12.00 -7.72 -9.18
N THR A 56 12.11 -7.63 -7.86
CA THR A 56 12.93 -6.66 -7.11
C THR A 56 13.56 -7.36 -5.89
N THR A 57 14.30 -6.63 -5.05
CA THR A 57 14.84 -7.17 -3.80
C THR A 57 14.11 -6.61 -2.60
N ALA A 58 14.09 -7.37 -1.49
CA ALA A 58 13.52 -6.88 -0.24
C ALA A 58 14.20 -5.59 0.24
N GLU A 59 15.50 -5.42 -0.01
CA GLU A 59 16.25 -4.21 0.34
C GLU A 59 15.78 -2.98 -0.46
N GLU A 60 15.48 -3.13 -1.75
CA GLU A 60 14.89 -2.05 -2.55
C GLU A 60 13.50 -1.69 -2.03
N VAL A 61 12.66 -2.69 -1.73
CA VAL A 61 11.32 -2.44 -1.18
C VAL A 61 11.42 -1.74 0.18
N ILE A 62 12.35 -2.15 1.06
CA ILE A 62 12.63 -1.50 2.35
C ILE A 62 13.07 -0.07 2.19
N ARG A 63 13.94 0.22 1.23
CA ARG A 63 14.45 1.58 0.98
C ARG A 63 13.39 2.51 0.39
N GLU A 64 12.54 2.01 -0.51
CA GLU A 64 11.64 2.85 -1.31
C GLU A 64 10.20 2.92 -0.78
N THR A 65 9.85 2.17 0.27
CA THR A 65 8.51 2.21 0.89
C THR A 65 8.61 2.42 2.41
N ILE A 66 7.50 2.72 3.08
CA ILE A 66 7.44 2.93 4.54
C ILE A 66 6.75 1.72 5.18
N VAL A 67 7.04 1.40 6.44
CA VAL A 67 6.26 0.39 7.18
C VAL A 67 4.96 1.05 7.61
N ASP A 68 3.83 0.44 7.26
CA ASP A 68 2.52 0.90 7.72
C ASP A 68 2.48 0.83 9.25
N GLY A 69 2.35 2.00 9.88
CA GLY A 69 2.21 2.17 11.33
C GLY A 69 0.77 2.32 11.75
#